data_AF-A0A2W4VS67-F1
#
_entry.id   AF-A0A2W4VS67-F1
#
_cell.length_a   1.000
_cell.length_b   1.000
_cell.length_c   1.000
_cell.angle_alpha   90.00
_cell.angle_beta   90.00
_cell.angle_gamma   90.00
#
_symmetry.space_group_name_H-M   'P 1'
#
loop_
_entity.id
_entity.type
_entity.pdbx_description
1 polymer ?
#
loop_
_entity_poly.entity_id
_entity_poly.type
_entity_poly.pdbx_seq_one_letter_code
_entity_poly.pdbx_strand_id
1 'polypeptide(L)'
;MASLSQTFDTTRAEIVAAMEQRIENGDRTKLTKKELEELIAILVAQLVEMNARGTDTKAAIDRLCAAEQVLLERAYPPSSINSVYFPRYTKAIKAAIEAGRISLNGKNSYPRRWTKRNPLPGEPSSGSESRHYALDGFTYPIEVQAQLRAATTQNANARQDDRQPVDLDAYLGKINLLLASNDPIDLIIAIAAVTGRRHTEVVSLGQLQPHVKRPQHVSCIPAVTNAEA
;
A
#
# COMPACT_ATOMS: atom_id res chain seq x y z
N MET A 1 32.40 -15.47 -14.54
CA MET A 1 31.01 -15.83 -14.19
C MET A 1 30.93 -15.97 -12.68
N ALA A 2 30.37 -14.98 -11.99
CA ALA A 2 30.23 -15.04 -10.53
C ALA A 2 28.93 -15.78 -10.19
N SER A 3 29.06 -16.92 -9.51
CA SER A 3 27.96 -17.63 -8.88
C SER A 3 27.31 -16.70 -7.87
N LEU A 4 26.09 -16.23 -8.13
CA LEU A 4 25.25 -15.53 -7.15
C LEU A 4 24.69 -16.57 -6.16
N SER A 5 25.56 -17.18 -5.38
CA SER A 5 25.17 -17.92 -4.18
C SER A 5 24.75 -16.89 -3.13
N GLN A 6 23.50 -16.41 -3.24
CA GLN A 6 22.85 -15.73 -2.12
C GLN A 6 22.72 -16.75 -1.00
N THR A 7 23.53 -16.59 0.04
CA THR A 7 23.39 -17.33 1.28
C THR A 7 22.19 -16.76 2.02
N PHE A 8 21.12 -17.54 2.08
CA PHE A 8 19.98 -17.23 2.93
C PHE A 8 20.25 -17.76 4.34
N ASP A 9 19.92 -16.97 5.36
CA ASP A 9 20.04 -17.38 6.77
C ASP A 9 19.16 -18.61 7.08
N THR A 10 18.09 -18.80 6.31
CA THR A 10 17.09 -19.87 6.51
C THR A 10 16.57 -20.32 5.15
N THR A 11 16.35 -21.62 4.98
CA THR A 11 15.81 -22.18 3.74
C THR A 11 14.30 -21.95 3.64
N ARG A 12 13.76 -21.93 2.41
CA ARG A 12 12.31 -21.83 2.20
C ARG A 12 11.55 -22.89 3.00
N ALA A 13 12.05 -24.12 3.03
CA ALA A 13 11.40 -25.24 3.70
C ALA A 13 11.30 -25.03 5.22
N GLU A 14 12.34 -24.50 5.85
CA GLU A 14 12.35 -24.18 7.28
C GLU A 14 11.35 -23.07 7.62
N ILE A 15 11.28 -22.01 6.79
CA ILE A 15 10.29 -20.95 6.97
C ILE A 15 8.86 -21.50 6.84
N VAL A 16 8.60 -22.35 5.84
CA VAL A 16 7.28 -22.98 5.66
C VAL A 16 6.93 -23.86 6.86
N ALA A 17 7.86 -24.70 7.32
CA ALA A 17 7.63 -25.59 8.45
C ALA A 17 7.33 -24.81 9.75
N ALA A 18 8.09 -23.73 10.02
CA ALA A 18 7.83 -22.86 11.16
C ALA A 18 6.46 -22.16 11.05
N MET A 19 6.08 -21.72 9.84
CA MET A 19 4.77 -21.14 9.60
C MET A 19 3.65 -22.16 9.85
N GLU A 20 3.78 -23.40 9.36
CA GLU A 20 2.80 -24.47 9.56
C GLU A 20 2.62 -24.80 11.05
N GLN A 21 3.71 -24.92 11.80
CA GLN A 21 3.63 -25.10 13.26
C GLN A 21 2.87 -23.97 13.96
N ARG A 22 3.11 -22.71 13.58
CA ARG A 22 2.39 -21.56 14.13
C ARG A 22 0.92 -21.52 13.70
N ILE A 23 0.59 -22.06 12.52
CA ILE A 23 -0.80 -22.24 12.09
C ILE A 23 -1.50 -23.24 13.01
N GLU A 24 -0.90 -24.41 13.20
CA GLU A 24 -1.41 -25.49 14.05
C GLU A 24 -1.56 -25.06 15.51
N ASN A 25 -0.60 -24.29 16.04
CA ASN A 25 -0.64 -23.75 17.40
C ASN A 25 -1.66 -22.61 17.58
N GLY A 26 -2.28 -22.13 16.50
CA GLY A 26 -3.26 -21.04 16.59
C GLY A 26 -2.65 -19.65 16.80
N ASP A 27 -1.33 -19.49 16.61
CA ASP A 27 -0.62 -18.23 16.88
C ASP A 27 -1.16 -17.06 16.06
N ARG A 28 -1.25 -15.87 16.65
CA ARG A 28 -1.69 -14.67 15.91
C ARG A 28 -0.75 -14.31 14.75
N THR A 29 0.54 -14.61 14.90
CA THR A 29 1.58 -14.30 13.91
C THR A 29 2.02 -15.57 13.20
N LYS A 30 1.67 -15.74 11.93
CA LYS A 30 2.05 -16.94 11.15
C LYS A 30 3.43 -16.80 10.51
N LEU A 31 3.74 -15.62 9.99
CA LEU A 31 5.04 -15.24 9.45
C LEU A 31 5.49 -13.92 10.10
N THR A 32 6.73 -13.89 10.56
CA THR A 32 7.39 -12.67 10.99
C THR A 32 7.74 -11.80 9.79
N LYS A 33 8.04 -10.53 10.04
CA LYS A 33 8.50 -9.61 8.99
C LYS A 33 9.79 -10.10 8.33
N LYS A 34 10.74 -10.64 9.11
CA LYS A 34 12.03 -11.14 8.60
C LYS A 34 11.82 -12.34 7.67
N GLU A 35 11.05 -13.33 8.12
CA GLU A 35 10.75 -14.54 7.33
C GLU A 35 10.02 -14.19 6.02
N LEU A 36 9.10 -13.22 6.05
CA LEU A 36 8.43 -12.77 4.83
C LEU A 36 9.42 -12.10 3.85
N GLU A 37 10.34 -11.27 4.35
CA GLU A 37 11.37 -10.64 3.52
C GLU A 37 12.34 -11.69 2.93
N GLU A 38 12.68 -12.72 3.70
CA GLU A 38 13.47 -13.87 3.24
C GLU A 38 12.74 -14.70 2.18
N LEU A 39 11.45 -15.03 2.36
CA LEU A 39 10.64 -15.72 1.35
C LEU A 39 10.60 -14.95 0.02
N ILE A 40 10.39 -13.63 0.10
CA ILE A 40 10.41 -12.76 -1.09
C ILE A 40 11.79 -12.78 -1.76
N ALA A 41 12.87 -12.71 -0.97
CA ALA A 41 14.23 -12.74 -1.50
C ALA A 41 14.55 -14.08 -2.19
N ILE A 42 14.15 -15.20 -1.60
CA ILE A 42 14.31 -16.55 -2.16
C ILE A 42 13.55 -16.66 -3.49
N LEU A 43 12.29 -16.19 -3.53
CA LEU A 43 11.49 -16.20 -4.75
C LEU A 43 12.15 -15.37 -5.87
N VAL A 44 12.61 -14.16 -5.57
CA VAL A 44 13.29 -13.31 -6.54
C VAL A 44 14.59 -13.96 -7.03
N ALA A 45 15.35 -14.60 -6.16
CA ALA A 45 16.56 -15.33 -6.54
C ALA A 45 16.25 -16.48 -7.50
N GLN A 46 15.18 -17.25 -7.24
CA GLN A 46 14.72 -18.30 -8.15
C GLN A 46 14.30 -17.74 -9.52
N LEU A 47 13.59 -16.61 -9.55
CA LEU A 47 13.25 -15.94 -10.81
C LEU A 47 14.49 -15.48 -11.59
N VAL A 48 15.49 -14.92 -10.90
CA VAL A 48 16.76 -14.49 -11.50
C VAL A 48 17.53 -15.70 -12.06
N GLU A 49 17.61 -16.80 -11.30
CA GLU A 49 18.27 -18.03 -11.73
C GLU A 49 17.58 -18.65 -12.97
N MET A 50 16.24 -18.67 -12.98
CA MET A 50 15.46 -19.12 -14.13
C MET A 50 15.69 -18.23 -15.36
N ASN A 51 15.77 -16.91 -15.18
CA ASN A 51 16.07 -15.96 -16.25
C ASN A 51 17.49 -16.17 -16.81
N ALA A 52 18.48 -16.36 -15.93
CA ALA A 52 19.86 -16.65 -16.33
C ALA A 52 19.99 -17.97 -17.11
N ARG A 53 19.17 -18.97 -16.79
CA ARG A 53 19.11 -20.27 -17.49
C ARG A 53 18.20 -20.28 -18.72
N GLY A 54 17.43 -19.21 -18.96
CA GLY A 54 16.46 -19.12 -20.06
C GLY A 54 15.29 -20.11 -19.95
N THR A 55 15.00 -20.60 -18.73
CA THR A 55 13.89 -21.52 -18.42
C THR A 55 12.66 -20.78 -17.85
N ASP A 56 12.71 -19.46 -17.83
CA ASP A 56 11.70 -18.50 -17.39
C ASP A 56 10.50 -18.40 -18.36
N THR A 57 9.81 -19.53 -18.54
CA THR A 57 8.55 -19.58 -19.28
C THR A 57 7.38 -19.14 -18.40
N LYS A 58 6.32 -18.60 -19.02
CA LYS A 58 5.06 -18.27 -18.34
C LYS A 58 4.59 -19.38 -17.41
N ALA A 59 4.54 -20.62 -17.88
CA ALA A 59 4.06 -21.75 -17.08
C ALA A 59 4.93 -22.03 -15.84
N ALA A 60 6.25 -21.87 -15.94
CA ALA A 60 7.15 -22.06 -14.81
C ALA A 60 7.00 -20.93 -13.78
N ILE A 61 6.87 -19.68 -14.26
CA ILE A 61 6.63 -18.50 -13.42
C ILE A 61 5.28 -18.62 -12.71
N ASP A 62 4.22 -19.01 -13.42
CA ASP A 62 2.88 -19.18 -12.86
C ASP A 62 2.87 -20.25 -11.75
N ARG A 63 3.55 -21.39 -11.96
CA ARG A 63 3.68 -22.44 -10.93
C ARG A 63 4.39 -21.93 -9.68
N LEU A 64 5.44 -21.15 -9.86
CA LEU A 64 6.20 -20.58 -8.74
C LEU A 64 5.33 -19.59 -7.94
N CYS A 65 4.61 -18.70 -8.64
CA CYS A 65 3.71 -17.74 -8.00
C CYS A 65 2.54 -18.44 -7.30
N ALA A 66 1.95 -19.46 -7.94
CA ALA A 66 0.84 -20.23 -7.37
C ALA A 66 1.24 -20.99 -6.09
N ALA A 67 2.44 -21.59 -6.06
CA ALA A 67 2.95 -22.25 -4.85
C ALA A 67 3.10 -21.28 -3.68
N GLU A 68 3.51 -20.04 -3.96
CA GLU A 68 3.65 -19.00 -2.95
C GLU A 68 2.31 -18.42 -2.51
N GLN A 69 1.38 -18.26 -3.44
CA GLN A 69 0.02 -17.83 -3.14
C GLN A 69 -0.70 -18.84 -2.24
N VAL A 70 -0.64 -20.14 -2.55
CA VAL A 70 -1.22 -21.21 -1.73
C VAL A 70 -0.65 -21.20 -0.31
N LEU A 71 0.65 -20.94 -0.18
CA LEU A 71 1.30 -20.80 1.12
C LEU A 71 0.70 -19.64 1.94
N LEU A 72 0.55 -18.46 1.32
CA LEU A 72 0.00 -17.29 1.99
C LEU A 72 -1.49 -17.47 2.34
N GLU A 73 -2.27 -18.09 1.46
CA GLU A 73 -3.71 -18.34 1.66
C GLU A 73 -4.00 -19.30 2.81
N ARG A 74 -3.07 -20.20 3.15
CA ARG A 74 -3.17 -21.05 4.35
C ARG A 74 -2.98 -20.26 5.65
N ALA A 75 -2.21 -19.18 5.61
CA ALA A 75 -1.83 -18.41 6.79
C ALA A 75 -2.68 -17.16 7.01
N TYR A 76 -3.21 -16.56 5.95
CA TYR A 76 -3.79 -15.22 5.98
C TYR A 76 -5.08 -15.11 5.16
N PRO A 77 -6.00 -14.21 5.57
CA PRO A 77 -7.20 -13.95 4.79
C PRO A 77 -6.86 -13.21 3.48
N PRO A 78 -7.64 -13.42 2.39
CA PRO A 78 -7.38 -12.81 1.08
C PRO A 78 -7.30 -11.28 1.08
N SER A 79 -8.03 -10.60 1.99
CA SER A 79 -7.98 -9.14 2.14
C SER A 79 -6.60 -8.65 2.57
N SER A 80 -5.98 -9.32 3.55
CA SER A 80 -4.63 -9.03 4.02
C SER A 80 -3.60 -9.36 2.95
N ILE A 81 -3.75 -10.51 2.28
CA ILE A 81 -2.86 -10.93 1.18
C ILE A 81 -2.82 -9.86 0.09
N ASN A 82 -3.99 -9.43 -0.38
CA ASN A 82 -4.12 -8.43 -1.45
C ASN A 82 -3.55 -7.05 -1.09
N SER A 83 -3.69 -6.62 0.18
CA SER A 83 -3.33 -5.27 0.61
C SER A 83 -1.93 -5.14 1.21
N VAL A 84 -1.38 -6.21 1.79
CA VAL A 84 -0.12 -6.17 2.54
C VAL A 84 0.96 -7.02 1.89
N TYR A 85 0.65 -8.28 1.53
CA TYR A 85 1.66 -9.26 1.12
C TYR A 85 1.99 -9.14 -0.36
N PHE A 86 1.00 -9.24 -1.25
CA PHE A 86 1.17 -9.12 -2.70
C PHE A 86 1.89 -7.82 -3.13
N PRO A 87 1.59 -6.65 -2.55
CA PRO A 87 2.35 -5.42 -2.83
C PRO A 87 3.85 -5.52 -2.51
N ARG A 88 4.26 -6.29 -1.50
CA ARG A 88 5.68 -6.49 -1.16
C ARG A 88 6.39 -7.36 -2.19
N TYR A 89 5.75 -8.46 -2.61
CA TYR A 89 6.28 -9.33 -3.68
C TYR A 89 6.42 -8.55 -4.99
N THR A 90 5.36 -7.87 -5.42
CA THR A 90 5.40 -7.08 -6.67
C THR A 90 6.43 -5.95 -6.62
N LYS A 91 6.62 -5.29 -5.46
CA LYS A 91 7.67 -4.29 -5.27
C LYS A 91 9.08 -4.90 -5.41
N ALA A 92 9.34 -6.05 -4.80
CA ALA A 92 10.63 -6.72 -4.90
C ALA A 92 10.96 -7.19 -6.32
N ILE A 93 9.96 -7.72 -7.04
CA ILE A 93 10.10 -8.13 -8.44
C ILE A 93 10.39 -6.92 -9.33
N LYS A 94 9.66 -5.81 -9.16
CA LYS A 94 9.94 -4.55 -9.89
C LYS A 94 11.34 -4.05 -9.64
N ALA A 95 11.78 -4.03 -8.38
CA ALA A 95 13.13 -3.63 -8.02
C ALA A 95 14.20 -4.52 -8.68
N ALA A 96 13.94 -5.83 -8.81
CA ALA A 96 14.86 -6.75 -9.50
C ALA A 96 14.91 -6.51 -11.02
N ILE A 97 13.80 -6.15 -11.65
CA ILE A 97 13.72 -5.78 -13.06
C ILE A 97 14.45 -4.44 -13.31
N GLU A 98 14.18 -3.43 -12.48
CA GLU A 98 14.83 -2.10 -12.56
C GLU A 98 16.35 -2.19 -12.33
N ALA A 99 16.78 -3.07 -11.43
CA ALA A 99 18.20 -3.35 -11.20
C ALA A 99 18.85 -4.19 -12.32
N GLY A 100 18.12 -4.56 -13.37
CA GLY A 100 18.63 -5.37 -14.48
C GLY A 100 18.97 -6.82 -14.13
N ARG A 101 18.55 -7.31 -12.94
CA ARG A 101 18.78 -8.69 -12.52
C ARG A 101 17.86 -9.68 -13.25
N ILE A 102 16.69 -9.21 -13.66
CA ILE A 102 15.74 -9.94 -14.51
C ILE A 102 15.65 -9.21 -15.83
N SER A 103 16.14 -9.83 -16.91
CA SER A 103 16.02 -9.29 -18.25
C SER A 103 14.68 -9.66 -18.87
N LEU A 104 13.89 -8.66 -19.27
CA LEU A 104 12.59 -8.86 -19.91
C LEU A 104 12.77 -9.40 -21.33
N ASN A 105 12.14 -10.54 -21.62
CA ASN A 105 12.20 -11.23 -22.90
C ASN A 105 10.78 -11.72 -23.31
N GLY A 106 10.60 -12.21 -24.53
CA GLY A 106 9.29 -12.67 -25.01
C GLY A 106 8.72 -13.92 -24.31
N LYS A 107 9.51 -14.62 -23.48
CA LYS A 107 9.07 -15.81 -22.73
C LYS A 107 8.54 -15.48 -21.34
N ASN A 108 9.13 -14.47 -20.70
CA ASN A 108 8.85 -14.05 -19.33
C ASN A 108 8.00 -12.77 -19.24
N SER A 109 7.83 -12.06 -20.35
CA SER A 109 7.14 -10.79 -20.40
C SER A 109 6.22 -10.68 -21.61
N TYR A 110 5.27 -9.75 -21.53
CA TYR A 110 4.34 -9.42 -22.61
C TYR A 110 4.16 -7.90 -22.71
N PRO A 111 3.85 -7.37 -23.90
CA PRO A 111 3.53 -5.95 -24.05
C PRO A 111 2.17 -5.65 -23.44
N ARG A 112 2.15 -4.81 -22.39
CA ARG A 112 0.94 -4.30 -21.78
C ARG A 112 0.67 -2.89 -22.28
N ARG A 113 -0.46 -2.73 -22.97
CA ARG A 113 -0.95 -1.42 -23.39
C ARG A 113 -1.51 -0.65 -22.21
N TRP A 114 -1.23 0.64 -22.16
CA TRP A 114 -1.81 1.55 -21.17
C TRP A 114 -2.35 2.80 -21.86
N THR A 115 -3.36 3.38 -21.24
CA THR A 115 -3.98 4.65 -21.64
C THR A 115 -4.05 5.55 -20.42
N LYS A 116 -3.61 6.81 -20.56
CA LYS A 116 -3.76 7.82 -19.52
C LYS A 116 -5.19 8.35 -19.56
N ARG A 117 -5.84 8.42 -18.39
CA ARG A 117 -7.22 8.92 -18.30
C ARG A 117 -7.32 10.42 -18.61
N ASN A 118 -6.35 11.22 -18.17
CA ASN A 118 -6.28 12.67 -18.42
C ASN A 118 -4.85 13.04 -18.88
N PRO A 119 -4.53 12.95 -20.18
CA PRO A 119 -3.24 13.38 -20.68
C PRO A 119 -3.12 14.91 -20.67
N LEU A 120 -1.99 15.42 -20.17
CA LEU A 120 -1.63 16.83 -20.33
C LEU A 120 -1.28 17.12 -21.81
N PRO A 121 -1.47 18.36 -22.29
CA PRO A 121 -1.06 18.74 -23.64
C PRO A 121 0.43 18.45 -23.86
N GLY A 122 0.75 17.62 -24.86
CA GLY A 122 2.12 17.23 -25.20
C GLY A 122 2.60 15.90 -24.60
N GLU A 123 1.82 15.26 -23.72
CA GLU A 123 2.15 13.91 -23.23
C GLU A 123 1.50 12.81 -24.09
N PRO A 124 2.18 11.66 -24.27
CA PRO A 124 1.58 10.51 -24.94
C PRO A 124 0.36 10.01 -24.16
N SER A 125 -0.80 9.99 -24.84
CA SER A 125 -2.09 9.55 -24.29
C SER A 125 -2.20 8.03 -24.12
N SER A 126 -1.33 7.29 -24.80
CA SER A 126 -1.25 5.83 -24.74
C SER A 126 0.17 5.34 -25.00
N GLY A 127 0.47 4.13 -24.55
CA GLY A 127 1.76 3.50 -24.76
C GLY A 127 1.71 1.99 -24.53
N SER A 128 2.86 1.34 -24.69
CA SER A 128 3.04 -0.07 -24.37
C SER A 128 4.28 -0.24 -23.51
N GLU A 129 4.18 -1.03 -22.46
CA GLU A 129 5.28 -1.36 -21.55
C GLU A 129 5.42 -2.88 -21.47
N SER A 130 6.66 -3.40 -21.50
CA SER A 130 6.89 -4.83 -21.29
C SER A 130 6.69 -5.17 -19.81
N ARG A 131 5.72 -6.04 -19.52
CA ARG A 131 5.37 -6.47 -18.16
C ARG A 131 5.73 -7.93 -17.94
N HIS A 132 6.40 -8.22 -16.82
CA HIS A 132 6.78 -9.57 -16.43
C HIS A 132 5.60 -10.37 -15.87
N TYR A 133 5.46 -11.66 -16.24
CA TYR A 133 4.32 -12.51 -15.84
C TYR A 133 4.18 -12.66 -14.31
N ALA A 134 5.29 -12.67 -13.57
CA ALA A 134 5.25 -12.79 -12.10
C ALA A 134 4.48 -11.64 -11.43
N LEU A 135 4.39 -10.46 -12.05
CA LEU A 135 3.61 -9.34 -11.51
C LEU A 135 2.10 -9.60 -11.55
N ASP A 136 1.64 -10.45 -12.46
CA ASP A 136 0.24 -10.85 -12.54
C ASP A 136 -0.05 -12.03 -11.62
N GLY A 137 0.93 -12.90 -11.38
CA GLY A 137 0.81 -14.00 -10.41
C GLY A 137 0.57 -13.54 -8.98
N PHE A 138 1.05 -12.36 -8.60
CA PHE A 138 0.77 -11.72 -7.30
C PHE A 138 -0.37 -10.70 -7.37
N THR A 139 -1.34 -10.92 -8.25
CA THR A 139 -2.55 -10.11 -8.35
C THR A 139 -3.75 -11.06 -8.41
N TYR A 140 -4.71 -10.89 -7.49
CA TYR A 140 -5.93 -11.68 -7.52
C TYR A 140 -6.72 -11.49 -8.83
N PRO A 141 -7.49 -12.49 -9.28
CA PRO A 141 -8.45 -12.32 -10.36
C PRO A 141 -9.44 -11.18 -10.08
N ILE A 142 -9.96 -10.57 -11.14
CA ILE A 142 -10.82 -9.38 -11.08
C ILE A 142 -12.06 -9.65 -10.22
N GLU A 143 -12.57 -10.89 -10.27
CA GLU A 143 -13.74 -11.37 -9.54
C GLU A 143 -13.49 -11.33 -8.02
N VAL A 144 -12.35 -11.85 -7.58
CA VAL A 144 -11.96 -11.82 -6.15
C VAL A 144 -11.72 -10.39 -5.69
N GLN A 145 -11.09 -9.55 -6.53
CA GLN A 145 -10.93 -8.13 -6.22
C GLN A 145 -12.26 -7.39 -6.13
N ALA A 146 -13.25 -7.74 -6.95
CA ALA A 146 -14.59 -7.16 -6.89
C ALA A 146 -15.30 -7.56 -5.59
N GLN A 147 -15.20 -8.83 -5.18
CA GLN A 147 -15.75 -9.33 -3.92
C GLN A 147 -15.12 -8.63 -2.70
N LEU A 148 -13.80 -8.50 -2.67
CA LEU A 148 -13.09 -7.80 -1.60
C LEU A 148 -13.49 -6.32 -1.50
N ARG A 149 -13.67 -5.65 -2.65
CA ARG A 149 -14.17 -4.27 -2.70
C ARG A 149 -15.61 -4.17 -2.20
N ALA A 150 -16.50 -5.07 -2.63
CA ALA A 150 -17.88 -5.10 -2.18
C ALA A 150 -17.99 -5.25 -0.65
N ALA A 151 -17.22 -6.18 -0.07
CA ALA A 151 -17.16 -6.37 1.39
C ALA A 151 -16.67 -5.12 2.13
N THR A 152 -15.67 -4.42 1.56
CA THR A 152 -15.17 -3.17 2.14
C THR A 152 -16.23 -2.06 2.11
N THR A 153 -16.93 -1.92 0.99
CA THR A 153 -18.02 -0.95 0.83
C THR A 153 -19.16 -1.25 1.81
N GLN A 154 -19.55 -2.52 1.96
CA GLN A 154 -20.60 -2.91 2.91
C GLN A 154 -20.23 -2.54 4.35
N ASN A 155 -18.99 -2.82 4.77
CA ASN A 155 -18.50 -2.45 6.10
C ASN A 155 -18.45 -0.92 6.29
N ALA A 156 -18.10 -0.18 5.25
CA ALA A 156 -18.09 1.29 5.30
C ALA A 156 -19.52 1.84 5.45
N ASN A 157 -20.48 1.31 4.70
CA ASN A 157 -21.89 1.71 4.77
C ASN A 157 -22.46 1.41 6.17
N ALA A 158 -22.23 0.21 6.70
CA ALA A 158 -22.68 -0.15 8.04
C ALA A 158 -22.15 0.80 9.13
N ARG A 159 -20.89 1.24 9.01
CA ARG A 159 -20.30 2.25 9.91
C ARG A 159 -20.87 3.65 9.73
N GLN A 160 -21.34 4.00 8.52
CA GLN A 160 -21.97 5.29 8.26
C GLN A 160 -23.40 5.35 8.76
N ASP A 161 -24.09 4.21 8.75
CA ASP A 161 -25.44 4.05 9.28
C ASP A 161 -25.43 4.03 10.81
N ASP A 162 -24.46 3.34 11.42
CA ASP A 162 -24.24 3.33 12.88
C ASP A 162 -23.28 4.45 13.34
N ARG A 163 -23.77 5.69 13.29
CA ARG A 163 -22.97 6.85 13.73
C ARG A 163 -22.83 6.85 15.25
N GLN A 164 -21.60 6.70 15.70
CA GLN A 164 -21.26 6.82 17.11
C GLN A 164 -21.38 8.30 17.55
N PRO A 165 -22.22 8.63 18.55
CA PRO A 165 -22.30 9.99 19.07
C PRO A 165 -20.99 10.34 19.81
N VAL A 166 -20.52 11.57 19.63
CA VAL A 166 -19.32 12.08 20.29
C VAL A 166 -19.71 13.23 21.20
N ASP A 167 -19.36 13.14 22.48
CA ASP A 167 -19.43 14.25 23.41
C ASP A 167 -18.33 15.27 23.08
N LEU A 168 -18.73 16.42 22.54
CA LEU A 168 -17.82 17.46 22.07
C LEU A 168 -17.02 18.09 23.21
N ASP A 169 -17.62 18.25 24.39
CA ASP A 169 -16.95 18.90 25.53
C ASP A 169 -15.86 17.99 26.10
N ALA A 170 -16.19 16.70 26.27
CA ALA A 170 -15.21 15.69 26.67
C ALA A 170 -14.07 15.55 25.63
N TYR A 171 -14.42 15.59 24.34
CA TYR A 171 -13.46 15.48 23.25
C TYR A 171 -12.48 16.68 23.22
N LEU A 172 -13.00 17.91 23.26
CA LEU A 172 -12.17 19.12 23.27
C LEU A 172 -11.34 19.25 24.55
N GLY A 173 -11.91 18.89 25.71
CA GLY A 173 -11.18 18.80 26.97
C GLY A 173 -9.99 17.85 26.88
N LYS A 174 -10.18 16.68 26.26
CA LYS A 174 -9.08 15.71 26.06
C LYS A 174 -8.02 16.23 25.10
N ILE A 175 -8.40 16.90 24.01
CA ILE A 175 -7.46 17.52 23.07
C ILE A 175 -6.56 18.53 23.78
N ASN A 176 -7.12 19.42 24.59
CA ASN A 176 -6.34 20.43 25.31
C ASN A 176 -5.32 19.81 26.27
N LEU A 177 -5.70 18.70 26.93
CA LEU A 177 -4.78 17.94 27.78
C LEU A 177 -3.64 17.33 26.96
N LEU A 178 -3.93 16.72 25.81
CA LEU A 178 -2.92 16.11 24.95
C LEU A 178 -2.00 17.15 24.30
N LEU A 179 -2.50 18.33 23.94
CA LEU A 179 -1.68 19.45 23.45
C LEU A 179 -0.69 19.98 24.50
N ALA A 180 -1.04 19.85 25.78
CA ALA A 180 -0.17 20.23 26.89
C ALA A 180 0.82 19.13 27.30
N SER A 181 0.72 17.93 26.70
CA SER A 181 1.62 16.81 26.96
C SER A 181 3.00 17.06 26.32
N ASN A 182 4.03 16.53 26.94
CA ASN A 182 5.39 16.49 26.37
C ASN A 182 5.67 15.18 25.62
N ASP A 183 4.71 14.24 25.59
CA ASP A 183 4.83 13.02 24.79
C ASP A 183 4.58 13.33 23.30
N PRO A 184 5.53 13.03 22.40
CA PRO A 184 5.33 13.17 20.97
C PRO A 184 4.10 12.43 20.43
N ILE A 185 3.73 11.28 21.01
CA ILE A 185 2.57 10.51 20.55
C ILE A 185 1.27 11.26 20.86
N ASP A 186 1.13 11.77 22.08
CA ASP A 186 -0.01 12.58 22.50
C ASP A 186 -0.17 13.83 21.62
N LEU A 187 0.94 14.51 21.34
CA LEU A 187 0.97 15.70 20.48
C LEU A 187 0.53 15.38 19.05
N ILE A 188 0.99 14.27 18.47
CA ILE A 188 0.58 13.84 17.13
C ILE A 188 -0.94 13.58 17.08
N ILE A 189 -1.48 12.90 18.09
CA ILE A 189 -2.92 12.62 18.20
C ILE A 189 -3.70 13.94 18.30
N ALA A 190 -3.24 14.86 19.15
CA ALA A 190 -3.90 16.13 19.37
C ALA A 190 -3.88 17.03 18.12
N ILE A 191 -2.74 17.13 17.44
CA ILE A 191 -2.62 17.91 16.19
C ILE A 191 -3.49 17.31 15.09
N ALA A 192 -3.51 15.97 14.95
CA ALA A 192 -4.37 15.29 13.99
C ALA A 192 -5.86 15.56 14.29
N ALA A 193 -6.26 15.52 15.56
CA ALA A 193 -7.61 15.80 16.01
C ALA A 193 -8.07 17.24 15.70
N VAL A 194 -7.22 18.24 15.95
CA VAL A 194 -7.56 19.66 15.71
C VAL A 194 -7.55 20.02 14.22
N THR A 195 -6.66 19.41 13.44
CA THR A 195 -6.49 19.74 12.01
C THR A 195 -7.33 18.89 11.07
N GLY A 196 -7.89 17.77 11.57
CA GLY A 196 -8.57 16.75 10.75
C GLY A 196 -7.64 16.00 9.79
N ARG A 197 -6.31 16.13 9.95
CA ARG A 197 -5.31 15.50 9.09
C ARG A 197 -4.93 14.10 9.56
N ARG A 198 -4.38 13.29 8.65
CA ARG A 198 -3.88 11.96 9.00
C ARG A 198 -2.61 12.09 9.83
N HIS A 199 -2.39 11.20 10.81
CA HIS A 199 -1.18 11.22 11.65
C HIS A 199 0.12 11.17 10.81
N THR A 200 0.15 10.44 9.69
CA THR A 200 1.31 10.43 8.78
C THR A 200 1.56 11.78 8.11
N GLU A 201 0.52 12.57 7.88
CA GLU A 201 0.67 13.94 7.36
C GLU A 201 1.25 14.85 8.43
N VAL A 202 0.84 14.70 9.69
CA VAL A 202 1.39 15.47 10.82
C VAL A 202 2.88 15.15 11.04
N VAL A 203 3.26 13.87 10.95
CA VAL A 203 4.61 13.43 11.30
C VAL A 203 5.63 13.63 10.17
N SER A 204 5.26 13.37 8.92
CA SER A 204 6.26 13.19 7.85
C SER A 204 5.98 13.86 6.51
N LEU A 205 4.76 14.35 6.24
CA LEU A 205 4.39 14.83 4.89
C LEU A 205 3.77 16.23 4.84
N GLY A 206 3.33 16.79 5.97
CA GLY A 206 2.57 18.03 6.03
C GLY A 206 3.43 19.24 6.30
N GLN A 207 3.35 20.25 5.43
CA GLN A 207 3.75 21.62 5.78
C GLN A 207 2.51 22.35 6.31
N LEU A 208 2.49 22.64 7.61
CA LEU A 208 1.44 23.43 8.23
C LEU A 208 1.85 24.89 8.24
N GLN A 209 1.09 25.75 7.57
CA GLN A 209 1.26 27.20 7.64
C GLN A 209 0.05 27.83 8.32
N PRO A 210 0.24 28.75 9.28
CA PRO A 210 -0.86 29.48 9.87
C PRO A 210 -1.47 30.39 8.81
N HIS A 211 -2.77 30.26 8.56
CA HIS A 211 -3.47 31.19 7.68
C HIS A 211 -3.74 32.50 8.44
N VAL A 212 -2.85 33.48 8.28
CA VAL A 212 -3.06 34.82 8.82
C VAL A 212 -4.13 35.52 8.00
N LYS A 213 -5.38 35.55 8.49
CA LYS A 213 -6.39 36.49 7.99
C LYS A 213 -5.89 37.91 8.29
N ARG A 214 -5.53 38.68 7.26
CA ARG A 214 -5.34 40.13 7.43
C ARG A 214 -6.68 40.74 7.88
N PRO A 215 -6.72 41.65 8.87
CA PRO A 215 -7.93 42.35 9.23
C PRO A 215 -8.43 43.13 8.01
N GLN A 216 -9.65 42.86 7.57
CA GLN A 216 -10.29 43.63 6.52
C GLN A 216 -10.51 45.05 7.07
N HIS A 217 -9.95 46.04 6.38
CA HIS A 217 -10.17 47.45 6.66
C HIS A 217 -11.67 47.73 6.62
N VAL A 218 -12.24 48.14 7.75
CA VAL A 218 -13.57 48.76 7.80
C VAL A 218 -13.41 50.14 7.15
N SER A 219 -13.76 50.23 5.87
CA SER A 219 -13.85 51.50 5.16
C SER A 219 -15.22 52.11 5.39
N CYS A 220 -15.19 53.32 5.92
CA CYS A 220 -16.29 54.18 6.30
C CYS A 220 -17.39 54.34 5.23
N ILE A 221 -18.61 54.48 5.76
CA ILE A 221 -19.81 55.07 5.16
C ILE A 221 -19.49 56.43 4.51
N PRO A 222 -20.24 56.83 3.46
CA PRO A 222 -20.78 58.18 3.46
C PRO A 222 -22.32 58.17 3.34
N ALA A 223 -22.94 58.93 4.25
CA ALA A 223 -24.25 59.56 4.07
C ALA A 223 -24.11 60.65 2.98
N VAL A 224 -25.10 61.24 2.31
CA VAL A 224 -26.52 61.64 2.50
C VAL A 224 -27.01 61.87 1.02
N THR A 225 -28.26 61.74 0.57
CA THR A 225 -29.34 62.76 0.59
C THR A 225 -30.58 62.30 -0.18
N ASN A 226 -31.73 62.69 0.38
CA ASN A 226 -33.10 62.63 -0.12
C ASN A 226 -33.30 63.16 -1.55
N ALA A 227 -34.32 62.64 -2.24
CA ALA A 227 -35.27 63.45 -3.01
C ALA A 227 -36.58 62.67 -3.21
N GLU A 228 -37.68 63.28 -2.78
CA GLU A 228 -39.07 62.87 -2.98
C GLU A 228 -39.47 62.88 -4.46
N ALA A 229 -40.34 61.94 -4.84
CA ALA A 229 -41.57 62.17 -5.62
C ALA A 229 -42.45 60.91 -5.57
#